data_AF-A0A0B7P1E2-F1
#
_entry.id   AF-A0A0B7P1E2-F1
#
_cell.length_a   1.000
_cell.length_b   1.000
_cell.length_c   1.000
_cell.angle_alpha   90.00
_cell.angle_beta   90.00
_cell.angle_gamma   90.00
#
_symmetry.space_group_name_H-M   'P 1'
#
loop_
_entity.id
_entity.type
_entity.pdbx_description
1 polymer ?
#
loop_
_entity_poly.entity_id
_entity_poly.type
_entity_poly.pdbx_seq_one_letter_code
_entity_poly.pdbx_strand_id
1 'polypeptide(L)'
;MPTRRSFLFAALTVALVGCAPSPVVNAPRARGSLKPATDALRTAALDEQALATLTGTIAQQGESWRLSTATTAWCSGATTAHREHLTTLVRADPLGGVNADDSPVIDLPATTAVPPQDAAGALAQLAAGYATAADHCRSTLMAAPTGPGSLLWASLYCFSTAGAATLAAHPDGTSPGTPPVAGQAVPTGISVGSRDDRLAALLSRIDALRYGLETMIGRSGGARTDMKQRRTAVDNVRNQVAAQITAGSATPAGPAIDYELPGDVTNPTSWDAIWGELEAAVLSAWVSLAAASDADSDGRRSAMAGIDAQCLVPGQHGVGLAWWPGWV
;
A
#
# COMPACT_ATOMS: atom_id res chain seq x y z
N MET A 1 29.60 9.41 58.80
CA MET A 1 29.90 9.19 57.37
C MET A 1 28.60 8.87 56.65
N PRO A 2 28.04 9.81 55.87
CA PRO A 2 26.76 9.61 55.20
C PRO A 2 26.98 9.01 53.81
N THR A 3 26.52 7.77 53.60
CA THR A 3 26.47 7.12 52.30
C THR A 3 25.36 7.73 51.45
N ARG A 4 25.78 8.49 50.42
CA ARG A 4 24.94 8.99 49.32
C ARG A 4 24.26 7.81 48.61
N ARG A 5 22.93 7.76 48.61
CA ARG A 5 22.14 6.95 47.68
C ARG A 5 21.72 7.85 46.52
N SER A 6 22.37 7.65 45.39
CA SER A 6 22.09 8.32 44.13
C SER A 6 20.71 7.90 43.62
N PHE A 7 19.83 8.87 43.41
CA PHE A 7 18.62 8.71 42.62
C PHE A 7 19.01 8.58 41.15
N LEU A 8 18.85 7.39 40.58
CA LEU A 8 18.89 7.18 39.14
C LEU A 8 17.58 7.70 38.55
N PHE A 9 17.62 8.90 38.00
CA PHE A 9 16.63 9.39 37.05
C PHE A 9 16.70 8.50 35.81
N ALA A 10 15.76 7.56 35.67
CA ALA A 10 15.51 6.89 34.42
C ALA A 10 14.87 7.91 33.47
N ALA A 11 15.69 8.55 32.65
CA ALA A 11 15.22 9.37 31.55
C ALA A 11 14.49 8.46 30.55
N LEU A 12 13.16 8.50 30.59
CA LEU A 12 12.30 8.02 29.52
C LEU A 12 12.54 8.90 28.29
N THR A 13 13.46 8.48 27.43
CA THR A 13 13.56 8.99 26.05
C THR A 13 12.41 8.41 25.25
N VAL A 14 11.27 9.10 25.27
CA VAL A 14 10.21 8.95 24.25
C VAL A 14 10.77 9.58 22.98
N ALA A 15 11.46 8.78 22.17
CA ALA A 15 11.82 9.18 20.82
C ALA A 15 10.56 9.10 19.96
N LEU A 16 9.93 10.25 19.72
CA LEU A 16 8.97 10.47 18.64
C LEU A 16 9.75 10.32 17.32
N VAL A 17 9.88 9.08 16.85
CA VAL A 17 10.56 8.77 15.60
C VAL A 17 9.59 9.01 14.45
N GLY A 18 9.81 10.13 13.76
CA GLY A 18 9.93 10.23 12.29
C GLY A 18 8.81 9.64 11.43
N CYS A 19 8.11 10.53 10.73
CA CYS A 19 7.17 10.29 9.65
C CYS A 19 7.75 9.62 8.39
N ALA A 20 8.55 8.56 8.48
CA ALA A 20 8.89 7.74 7.31
C ALA A 20 7.70 6.83 6.92
N PRO A 21 7.43 6.61 5.62
CA PRO A 21 6.51 5.57 5.17
C PRO A 21 7.27 4.23 5.14
N SER A 22 7.43 3.58 6.30
CA SER A 22 8.01 2.22 6.35
C SER A 22 7.97 1.62 7.76
N PRO A 23 8.05 0.28 7.91
CA PRO A 23 8.14 -0.32 9.22
C PRO A 23 9.43 0.17 9.89
N VAL A 24 9.39 0.21 11.21
CA VAL A 24 10.61 0.22 12.02
C VAL A 24 11.43 -1.02 11.66
N VAL A 25 12.58 -0.81 11.00
CA VAL A 25 13.58 -1.84 10.73
C VAL A 25 14.20 -2.24 12.07
N ASN A 26 13.78 -3.37 12.63
CA ASN A 26 14.32 -3.87 13.88
C ASN A 26 15.68 -4.57 13.65
N ALA A 27 16.57 -4.44 14.64
CA ALA A 27 17.80 -5.22 14.74
C ALA A 27 17.52 -6.74 14.63
N PRO A 28 18.48 -7.55 14.15
CA PRO A 28 18.23 -8.94 13.74
C PRO A 28 17.72 -9.76 14.93
N ARG A 29 16.44 -10.13 14.88
CA ARG A 29 15.86 -11.12 15.79
C ARG A 29 15.91 -12.50 15.12
N ALA A 30 16.11 -13.52 15.94
CA ALA A 30 16.26 -14.90 15.51
C ALA A 30 15.10 -15.35 14.59
N ARG A 31 15.47 -16.07 13.53
CA ARG A 31 14.63 -16.58 12.43
C ARG A 31 13.35 -17.26 12.93
N GLY A 32 12.21 -16.66 12.62
CA GLY A 32 10.96 -17.41 12.46
C GLY A 32 10.84 -17.86 11.02
N SER A 33 11.26 -19.08 10.71
CA SER A 33 10.98 -19.71 9.41
C SER A 33 9.49 -20.07 9.36
N LEU A 34 8.68 -19.16 8.85
CA LEU A 34 7.32 -19.46 8.43
C LEU A 34 7.40 -19.76 6.93
N LYS A 35 7.33 -21.04 6.55
CA LYS A 35 7.00 -21.41 5.17
C LYS A 35 5.53 -21.07 4.97
N PRO A 36 5.17 -20.06 4.16
CA PRO A 36 3.76 -19.81 3.88
C PRO A 36 3.17 -21.04 3.18
N ALA A 37 1.85 -21.24 3.29
CA ALA A 37 1.17 -22.36 2.63
C ALA A 37 1.47 -22.31 1.12
N THR A 38 2.10 -23.37 0.62
CA THR A 38 2.67 -23.43 -0.74
C THR A 38 1.63 -23.21 -1.83
N ASP A 39 0.36 -23.57 -1.58
CA ASP A 39 -0.69 -23.48 -2.58
C ASP A 39 -1.19 -22.05 -2.77
N ALA A 40 -1.36 -21.28 -1.69
CA ALA A 40 -1.75 -19.86 -1.78
C ALA A 40 -0.66 -19.02 -2.48
N LEU A 41 0.62 -19.27 -2.14
CA LEU A 41 1.74 -18.65 -2.84
C LEU A 41 1.78 -19.04 -4.32
N ARG A 42 1.53 -20.32 -4.64
CA ARG A 42 1.49 -20.78 -6.04
C ARG A 42 0.37 -20.10 -6.81
N THR A 43 -0.84 -20.02 -6.26
CA THR A 43 -1.96 -19.33 -6.91
C THR A 43 -1.64 -17.85 -7.15
N ALA A 44 -1.14 -17.14 -6.14
CA ALA A 44 -0.75 -15.74 -6.31
C ALA A 44 0.37 -15.58 -7.35
N ALA A 45 1.37 -16.48 -7.35
CA ALA A 45 2.44 -16.46 -8.34
C ALA A 45 1.91 -16.71 -9.77
N LEU A 46 0.91 -17.57 -9.95
CA LEU A 46 0.23 -17.77 -11.24
C LEU A 46 -0.51 -16.51 -11.68
N ASP A 47 -1.20 -15.83 -10.77
CA ASP A 47 -1.89 -14.58 -11.05
C ASP A 47 -0.89 -13.48 -11.47
N GLU A 48 0.20 -13.31 -10.72
CA GLU A 48 1.27 -12.36 -11.02
C GLU A 48 1.97 -12.69 -12.36
N GLN A 49 2.19 -13.96 -12.67
CA GLN A 49 2.74 -14.40 -13.97
C GLN A 49 1.82 -14.06 -15.14
N ALA A 50 0.52 -14.32 -15.00
CA ALA A 50 -0.48 -14.03 -16.01
C ALA A 50 -0.62 -12.51 -16.23
N LEU A 51 -0.68 -11.73 -15.15
CA LEU A 51 -0.75 -10.27 -15.20
C LEU A 51 0.53 -9.67 -15.80
N ALA A 52 1.73 -10.12 -15.40
CA ALA A 52 3.00 -9.67 -15.98
C ALA A 52 3.07 -9.92 -17.49
N THR A 53 2.56 -11.06 -17.96
CA THR A 53 2.50 -11.37 -19.38
C THR A 53 1.55 -10.42 -20.09
N LEU A 54 0.34 -10.24 -19.56
CA LEU A 54 -0.70 -9.43 -20.19
C LEU A 54 -0.34 -7.93 -20.23
N THR A 55 0.12 -7.36 -19.12
CA THR A 55 0.59 -5.97 -19.09
C THR A 55 1.80 -5.79 -20.01
N GLY A 56 2.68 -6.79 -20.11
CA GLY A 56 3.83 -6.78 -21.01
C GLY A 56 3.42 -6.78 -22.48
N THR A 57 2.43 -7.61 -22.84
CA THR A 57 1.85 -7.64 -24.18
C THR A 57 1.21 -6.30 -24.53
N ILE A 58 0.40 -5.72 -23.63
CA ILE A 58 -0.25 -4.42 -23.84
C ILE A 58 0.79 -3.31 -24.05
N ALA A 59 1.84 -3.28 -23.21
CA ALA A 59 2.91 -2.30 -23.36
C ALA A 59 3.68 -2.45 -24.68
N GLN A 60 3.90 -3.68 -25.16
CA GLN A 60 4.57 -3.93 -26.44
C GLN A 60 3.71 -3.60 -27.66
N GLN A 61 2.39 -3.81 -27.57
CA GLN A 61 1.44 -3.57 -28.65
C GLN A 61 0.88 -2.14 -28.64
N GLY A 62 1.37 -1.24 -27.77
CA GLY A 62 0.83 0.11 -27.61
C GLY A 62 0.61 0.87 -28.92
N GLU A 63 1.60 0.85 -29.81
CA GLU A 63 1.52 1.51 -31.13
C GLU A 63 0.54 0.81 -32.08
N SER A 64 0.61 -0.52 -32.21
CA SER A 64 -0.22 -1.30 -33.13
C SER A 64 -1.70 -1.24 -32.75
N TRP A 65 -1.98 -1.20 -31.45
CA TRP A 65 -3.31 -1.08 -30.86
C TRP A 65 -3.76 0.37 -30.65
N ARG A 66 -2.92 1.36 -31.00
CA ARG A 66 -3.21 2.80 -30.86
C ARG A 66 -3.60 3.20 -29.44
N LEU A 67 -2.97 2.59 -28.45
CA LEU A 67 -3.14 2.94 -27.04
C LEU A 67 -2.46 4.26 -26.72
N SER A 68 -2.94 4.96 -25.70
CA SER A 68 -2.27 6.17 -25.24
C SER A 68 -0.87 5.87 -24.69
N THR A 69 0.01 6.87 -24.75
CA THR A 69 1.34 6.79 -24.14
C THR A 69 1.25 6.57 -22.63
N ALA A 70 0.25 7.15 -21.97
CA ALA A 70 -0.03 6.95 -20.56
C ALA A 70 -0.36 5.48 -20.24
N THR A 71 -1.22 4.84 -21.04
CA THR A 71 -1.57 3.42 -20.86
C THR A 71 -0.40 2.49 -21.11
N THR A 72 0.39 2.78 -22.13
CA THR A 72 1.61 2.03 -22.43
C THR A 72 2.62 2.14 -21.28
N ALA A 73 2.83 3.34 -20.74
CA ALA A 73 3.73 3.58 -19.61
C ALA A 73 3.22 2.89 -18.33
N TRP A 74 1.93 2.99 -18.05
CA TRP A 74 1.32 2.33 -16.90
C TRP A 74 1.45 0.82 -16.97
N CYS A 75 1.16 0.21 -18.12
CA CYS A 75 1.33 -1.23 -18.33
C CYS A 75 2.80 -1.66 -18.23
N SER A 76 3.74 -0.83 -18.66
CA SER A 76 5.17 -1.10 -18.48
C SER A 76 5.58 -1.10 -17.00
N GLY A 77 5.12 -0.11 -16.22
CA GLY A 77 5.32 -0.06 -14.77
C GLY A 77 4.69 -1.27 -14.05
N ALA A 78 3.44 -1.59 -14.37
CA ALA A 78 2.74 -2.76 -13.83
C ALA A 78 3.44 -4.09 -14.19
N THR A 79 3.95 -4.21 -15.41
CA THR A 79 4.74 -5.40 -15.81
C THR A 79 5.96 -5.60 -14.92
N THR A 80 6.65 -4.50 -14.59
CA THR A 80 7.82 -4.55 -13.70
C THR A 80 7.40 -4.97 -12.29
N ALA A 81 6.34 -4.37 -11.76
CA ALA A 81 5.77 -4.73 -10.46
C ALA A 81 5.41 -6.22 -10.37
N HIS A 82 4.64 -6.73 -11.35
CA HIS A 82 4.20 -8.12 -11.35
C HIS A 82 5.35 -9.12 -11.47
N ARG A 83 6.41 -8.79 -12.23
CA ARG A 83 7.61 -9.64 -12.30
C ARG A 83 8.36 -9.70 -10.97
N GLU A 84 8.41 -8.60 -10.24
CA GLU A 84 9.07 -8.52 -8.93
C GLU A 84 8.24 -9.22 -7.84
N HIS A 85 6.92 -9.08 -7.87
CA HIS A 85 6.02 -9.88 -7.03
C HIS A 85 6.16 -11.37 -7.32
N LEU A 86 6.15 -11.76 -8.59
CA LEU A 86 6.36 -13.14 -9.02
C LEU A 86 7.68 -13.69 -8.47
N THR A 87 8.78 -12.97 -8.70
CA THR A 87 10.12 -13.34 -8.21
C THR A 87 10.11 -13.51 -6.70
N THR A 88 9.43 -12.63 -5.97
CA THR A 88 9.32 -12.71 -4.51
C THR A 88 8.50 -13.92 -4.04
N LEU A 89 7.38 -14.21 -4.71
CA LEU A 89 6.45 -15.27 -4.31
C LEU A 89 6.99 -16.69 -4.55
N VAL A 90 7.87 -16.87 -5.54
CA VAL A 90 8.44 -18.19 -5.86
C VAL A 90 9.66 -18.54 -5.02
N ARG A 91 10.18 -17.62 -4.20
CA ARG A 91 11.30 -17.88 -3.29
C ARG A 91 10.92 -18.82 -2.15
N ALA A 92 11.93 -19.46 -1.56
CA ALA A 92 11.76 -20.29 -0.36
C ALA A 92 11.22 -19.50 0.84
N ASP A 93 11.61 -18.23 0.96
CA ASP A 93 11.13 -17.28 1.97
C ASP A 93 10.84 -15.92 1.30
N PRO A 94 9.59 -15.67 0.90
CA PRO A 94 9.17 -14.38 0.31
C PRO A 94 9.40 -13.17 1.24
N LEU A 95 9.60 -13.40 2.53
CA LEU A 95 9.78 -12.36 3.55
C LEU A 95 11.24 -12.24 4.01
N GLY A 96 12.16 -12.96 3.36
CA GLY A 96 13.59 -12.98 3.67
C GLY A 96 14.32 -11.66 3.36
N GLY A 97 13.67 -10.75 2.63
CA GLY A 97 14.20 -9.41 2.35
C GLY A 97 15.52 -9.46 1.58
N VAL A 98 16.46 -8.57 1.93
CA VAL A 98 17.80 -8.51 1.30
C VAL A 98 18.65 -9.77 1.49
N ASN A 99 18.26 -10.66 2.41
CA ASN A 99 18.97 -11.91 2.69
C ASN A 99 18.28 -13.12 2.04
N ALA A 100 17.23 -12.91 1.25
CA ALA A 100 16.51 -14.00 0.61
C ALA A 100 17.38 -14.69 -0.45
N ASP A 101 17.24 -16.00 -0.56
CA ASP A 101 17.73 -16.76 -1.72
C ASP A 101 16.74 -16.56 -2.86
N ASP A 102 17.23 -16.02 -3.98
CA ASP A 102 16.45 -15.74 -5.19
C ASP A 102 16.13 -17.00 -6.01
N SER A 103 16.64 -18.16 -5.61
CA SER A 103 16.35 -19.42 -6.28
C SER A 103 14.86 -19.78 -6.15
N PRO A 104 14.14 -19.95 -7.27
CA PRO A 104 12.73 -20.33 -7.23
C PRO A 104 12.59 -21.76 -6.69
N VAL A 105 11.63 -21.94 -5.78
CA VAL A 105 11.25 -23.27 -5.23
C VAL A 105 9.84 -23.70 -5.67
N ILE A 106 9.14 -22.84 -6.41
CA ILE A 106 7.84 -23.13 -7.00
C ILE A 106 8.02 -23.21 -8.51
N ASP A 107 7.85 -24.41 -9.05
CA ASP A 107 7.76 -24.60 -10.50
C ASP A 107 6.39 -24.12 -10.99
N LEU A 108 6.40 -23.15 -11.89
CA LEU A 108 5.20 -22.63 -12.53
C LEU A 108 5.10 -23.16 -13.97
N PRO A 109 3.91 -23.60 -14.41
CA PRO A 109 3.68 -23.90 -15.80
C PRO A 109 3.88 -22.64 -16.67
N ALA A 110 4.14 -22.85 -17.96
CA ALA A 110 4.05 -21.77 -18.92
C ALA A 110 2.61 -21.25 -19.01
N THR A 111 2.43 -19.94 -19.18
CA THR A 111 1.13 -19.32 -19.33
C THR A 111 0.41 -19.90 -20.55
N THR A 112 -0.78 -20.49 -20.36
CA THR A 112 -1.61 -21.06 -21.44
C THR A 112 -2.75 -20.15 -21.89
N ALA A 113 -2.80 -18.91 -21.39
CA ALA A 113 -3.85 -17.96 -21.73
C ALA A 113 -3.81 -17.63 -23.22
N VAL A 114 -4.99 -17.57 -23.85
CA VAL A 114 -5.12 -17.18 -25.26
C VAL A 114 -4.74 -15.70 -25.38
N PRO A 115 -3.73 -15.35 -26.20
CA PRO A 115 -3.29 -13.97 -26.32
C PRO A 115 -4.43 -13.09 -26.88
N PRO A 116 -4.66 -11.90 -26.30
CA PRO A 116 -5.64 -10.97 -26.84
C PRO A 116 -5.26 -10.54 -28.25
N GLN A 117 -6.27 -10.34 -29.10
CA GLN A 117 -6.08 -9.97 -30.51
C GLN A 117 -6.10 -8.46 -30.74
N ASP A 118 -6.75 -7.72 -29.84
CA ASP A 118 -6.91 -6.27 -29.92
C ASP A 118 -6.87 -5.62 -28.53
N ALA A 119 -6.83 -4.29 -28.52
CA ALA A 119 -6.74 -3.49 -27.30
C ALA A 119 -7.92 -3.72 -26.35
N ALA A 120 -9.15 -3.78 -26.89
CA ALA A 120 -10.36 -3.91 -26.08
C ALA A 120 -10.40 -5.27 -25.37
N GLY A 121 -10.10 -6.35 -26.08
CA GLY A 121 -9.96 -7.69 -25.52
C GLY A 121 -8.84 -7.77 -24.49
N ALA A 122 -7.70 -7.11 -24.74
CA ALA A 122 -6.59 -7.07 -23.79
C ALA A 122 -6.95 -6.35 -22.49
N LEU A 123 -7.58 -5.17 -22.57
CA LEU A 123 -8.02 -4.41 -21.40
C LEU A 123 -9.11 -5.14 -20.61
N ALA A 124 -10.04 -5.80 -21.29
CA ALA A 124 -11.07 -6.62 -20.64
C ALA A 124 -10.47 -7.82 -19.90
N GLN A 125 -9.53 -8.54 -20.52
CA GLN A 125 -8.79 -9.63 -19.86
C GLN A 125 -7.98 -9.10 -18.68
N LEU A 126 -7.40 -7.91 -18.79
CA LEU A 126 -6.58 -7.32 -17.73
C LEU A 126 -7.44 -6.94 -16.52
N ALA A 127 -8.61 -6.33 -16.75
CA ALA A 127 -9.56 -6.01 -15.69
C ALA A 127 -10.05 -7.27 -14.96
N ALA A 128 -10.36 -8.34 -15.71
CA ALA A 128 -10.76 -9.62 -15.14
C ALA A 128 -9.62 -10.28 -14.34
N GLY A 129 -8.38 -10.20 -14.84
CA GLY A 129 -7.19 -10.71 -14.16
C GLY A 129 -6.95 -10.02 -12.83
N TYR A 130 -7.01 -8.68 -12.79
CA TYR A 130 -6.87 -7.92 -11.56
C TYR A 130 -7.98 -8.20 -10.55
N ALA A 131 -9.24 -8.31 -11.01
CA ALA A 131 -10.36 -8.66 -10.14
C ALA A 131 -10.17 -10.06 -9.51
N THR A 132 -9.74 -11.03 -10.31
CA THR A 132 -9.45 -12.40 -9.84
C THR A 132 -8.32 -12.41 -8.80
N ALA A 133 -7.21 -11.73 -9.09
CA ALA A 133 -6.08 -11.61 -8.17
C ALA A 133 -6.47 -10.91 -6.86
N ALA A 134 -7.28 -9.83 -6.95
CA ALA A 134 -7.79 -9.13 -5.77
C ALA A 134 -8.69 -10.03 -4.92
N ASP A 135 -9.54 -10.85 -5.53
CA ASP A 135 -10.41 -11.81 -4.84
C ASP A 135 -9.61 -12.93 -4.15
N HIS A 136 -8.61 -13.50 -4.83
CA HIS A 136 -7.69 -14.48 -4.24
C HIS A 136 -6.91 -13.90 -3.05
N CYS A 137 -6.35 -12.71 -3.22
CA CYS A 137 -5.61 -12.02 -2.15
C CYS A 137 -6.53 -11.63 -1.00
N ARG A 138 -7.76 -11.19 -1.26
CA ARG A 138 -8.77 -10.89 -0.24
C ARG A 138 -9.13 -12.11 0.59
N SER A 139 -9.44 -13.24 -0.06
CA SER A 139 -9.75 -14.50 0.62
C SER A 139 -8.59 -14.97 1.50
N THR A 140 -7.37 -14.94 0.94
CA THR A 140 -6.16 -15.36 1.65
C THR A 140 -5.83 -14.42 2.81
N LEU A 141 -5.93 -13.11 2.58
CA LEU A 141 -5.75 -12.10 3.60
C LEU A 141 -6.76 -12.27 4.72
N MET A 142 -8.04 -12.53 4.44
CA MET A 142 -9.06 -12.71 5.48
C MET A 142 -8.74 -13.88 6.42
N ALA A 143 -8.19 -14.98 5.89
CA ALA A 143 -7.82 -16.17 6.66
C ALA A 143 -6.42 -16.09 7.31
N ALA A 144 -5.55 -15.17 6.89
CA ALA A 144 -4.15 -15.14 7.32
C ALA A 144 -3.99 -14.80 8.82
N PRO A 145 -3.19 -15.53 9.61
CA PRO A 145 -2.83 -15.09 10.96
C PRO A 145 -2.16 -13.71 10.96
N THR A 146 -2.26 -12.97 12.07
CA THR A 146 -1.57 -11.69 12.23
C THR A 146 -0.06 -11.84 12.08
N GLY A 147 0.58 -10.87 11.41
CA GLY A 147 2.03 -10.85 11.24
C GLY A 147 2.50 -10.67 9.80
N PRO A 148 3.79 -10.89 9.53
CA PRO A 148 4.45 -10.56 8.27
C PRO A 148 3.78 -11.15 7.01
N GLY A 149 3.26 -12.39 7.10
CA GLY A 149 2.52 -13.01 6.00
C GLY A 149 1.22 -12.29 5.66
N SER A 150 0.49 -11.78 6.66
CA SER A 150 -0.72 -10.97 6.43
C SER A 150 -0.40 -9.65 5.74
N LEU A 151 0.81 -9.12 5.94
CA LEU A 151 1.23 -7.88 5.30
C LEU A 151 1.59 -8.09 3.82
N LEU A 152 2.20 -9.23 3.48
CA LEU A 152 2.35 -9.65 2.08
C LEU A 152 0.98 -9.71 1.38
N TRP A 153 0.01 -10.40 1.98
CA TRP A 153 -1.32 -10.53 1.40
C TRP A 153 -2.08 -9.20 1.32
N ALA A 154 -1.92 -8.32 2.31
CA ALA A 154 -2.51 -6.97 2.29
C ALA A 154 -1.89 -6.09 1.20
N SER A 155 -0.57 -6.21 0.96
CA SER A 155 0.14 -5.51 -0.11
C SER A 155 -0.34 -5.96 -1.48
N LEU A 156 -0.39 -7.29 -1.71
CA LEU A 156 -0.87 -7.85 -2.99
C LEU A 156 -2.34 -7.51 -3.23
N TYR A 157 -3.18 -7.61 -2.19
CA TYR A 157 -4.57 -7.17 -2.24
C TYR A 157 -4.69 -5.71 -2.67
N CYS A 158 -3.95 -4.80 -2.02
CA CYS A 158 -3.97 -3.39 -2.35
C CYS A 158 -3.56 -3.13 -3.80
N PHE A 159 -2.50 -3.79 -4.27
CA PHE A 159 -2.01 -3.64 -5.63
C PHE A 159 -3.04 -4.13 -6.66
N SER A 160 -3.60 -5.33 -6.46
CA SER A 160 -4.58 -5.91 -7.37
C SER A 160 -5.88 -5.12 -7.39
N THR A 161 -6.36 -4.67 -6.23
CA THR A 161 -7.55 -3.81 -6.11
C THR A 161 -7.34 -2.48 -6.81
N ALA A 162 -6.18 -1.84 -6.62
CA ALA A 162 -5.86 -0.60 -7.32
C ALA A 162 -5.86 -0.78 -8.85
N GLY A 163 -5.24 -1.85 -9.35
CA GLY A 163 -5.25 -2.19 -10.77
C GLY A 163 -6.66 -2.40 -11.33
N ALA A 164 -7.50 -3.15 -10.62
CA ALA A 164 -8.90 -3.36 -10.98
C ALA A 164 -9.68 -2.03 -11.01
N ALA A 165 -9.51 -1.21 -9.98
CA ALA A 165 -10.19 0.07 -9.85
C ALA A 165 -9.74 1.08 -10.93
N THR A 166 -8.46 1.09 -11.28
CA THR A 166 -7.90 1.91 -12.37
C THR A 166 -8.55 1.56 -13.70
N LEU A 167 -8.68 0.27 -14.02
CA LEU A 167 -9.27 -0.18 -15.27
C LEU A 167 -10.79 0.06 -15.30
N ALA A 168 -11.46 -0.05 -14.15
CA ALA A 168 -12.88 0.31 -14.04
C ALA A 168 -13.11 1.81 -14.25
N ALA A 169 -12.20 2.67 -13.77
CA ALA A 169 -12.27 4.11 -13.98
C ALA A 169 -11.91 4.53 -15.42
N HIS A 170 -11.10 3.73 -16.13
CA HIS A 170 -10.59 4.01 -17.48
C HIS A 170 -10.75 2.81 -18.42
N PRO A 171 -12.00 2.37 -18.71
CA PRO A 171 -12.25 1.14 -19.48
C PRO A 171 -11.79 1.22 -20.93
N ASP A 172 -11.61 2.43 -21.47
CA ASP A 172 -11.11 2.69 -22.82
C ASP A 172 -9.59 2.85 -22.89
N GLY A 173 -8.88 2.76 -21.75
CA GLY A 173 -7.43 2.90 -21.69
C GLY A 173 -6.94 4.31 -22.04
N THR A 174 -7.73 5.36 -21.79
CA THR A 174 -7.31 6.73 -22.11
C THR A 174 -6.35 7.33 -21.09
N SER A 175 -6.48 7.03 -19.79
CA SER A 175 -5.60 7.59 -18.75
C SER A 175 -5.61 6.82 -17.41
N PRO A 176 -4.94 5.66 -17.28
CA PRO A 176 -4.95 4.84 -16.07
C PRO A 176 -4.24 5.45 -14.84
N GLY A 177 -3.83 6.73 -14.89
CA GLY A 177 -3.11 7.42 -13.82
C GLY A 177 -1.59 7.23 -13.88
N THR A 178 -0.89 7.60 -12.81
CA THR A 178 0.57 7.46 -12.72
C THR A 178 0.98 5.98 -12.71
N PRO A 179 2.00 5.57 -13.50
CA PRO A 179 2.53 4.22 -13.47
C PRO A 179 2.97 3.77 -12.07
N PRO A 180 2.77 2.49 -11.70
CA PRO A 180 3.32 1.95 -10.46
C PRO A 180 4.85 2.09 -10.40
N VAL A 181 5.38 2.35 -9.21
CA VAL A 181 6.81 2.63 -8.98
C VAL A 181 7.42 1.67 -7.96
N ALA A 182 8.72 1.40 -8.09
CA ALA A 182 9.43 0.58 -7.11
C ALA A 182 9.41 1.25 -5.73
N GLY A 183 9.20 0.45 -4.69
CA GLY A 183 9.35 0.88 -3.30
C GLY A 183 10.79 1.33 -3.00
N GLN A 184 10.93 2.19 -1.98
CA GLN A 184 12.19 2.87 -1.68
C GLN A 184 13.23 2.00 -0.94
N ALA A 185 12.84 0.87 -0.33
CA ALA A 185 13.76 0.10 0.51
C ALA A 185 13.35 -1.35 0.79
N VAL A 186 14.23 -2.31 0.53
CA VAL A 186 13.99 -3.72 0.89
C VAL A 186 14.25 -3.95 2.39
N PRO A 187 13.25 -4.41 3.19
CA PRO A 187 13.47 -4.60 4.61
C PRO A 187 14.42 -5.77 4.89
N THR A 188 15.25 -5.66 5.94
CA THR A 188 16.07 -6.76 6.47
C THR A 188 15.27 -7.71 7.37
N GLY A 189 14.07 -7.28 7.78
CA GLY A 189 13.11 -8.03 8.58
C GLY A 189 11.82 -7.23 8.73
N ILE A 190 10.70 -7.92 8.94
CA ILE A 190 9.36 -7.33 8.94
C ILE A 190 8.72 -7.49 10.32
N SER A 191 8.27 -6.36 10.89
CA SER A 191 7.46 -6.35 12.12
C SER A 191 6.18 -5.57 11.88
N VAL A 192 5.05 -6.26 12.00
CA VAL A 192 3.72 -5.66 11.80
C VAL A 192 3.27 -4.84 13.02
N GLY A 193 3.77 -5.11 14.23
CA GLY A 193 3.32 -4.39 15.43
C GLY A 193 1.89 -4.76 15.86
N SER A 194 1.38 -4.11 16.91
CA SER A 194 0.02 -4.38 17.40
C SER A 194 -1.04 -3.65 16.57
N ARG A 195 -2.28 -4.15 16.61
CA ARG A 195 -3.42 -3.49 15.98
C ARG A 195 -3.62 -2.07 16.52
N ASP A 196 -3.45 -1.87 17.82
CA ASP A 196 -3.67 -0.58 18.47
C ASP A 196 -2.60 0.45 18.04
N ASP A 197 -1.34 0.02 17.93
CA ASP A 197 -0.28 0.87 17.37
C ASP A 197 -0.59 1.27 15.92
N ARG A 198 -1.17 0.36 15.12
CA ARG A 198 -1.55 0.65 13.73
C ARG A 198 -2.76 1.55 13.61
N LEU A 199 -3.74 1.44 14.51
CA LEU A 199 -4.84 2.40 14.59
C LEU A 199 -4.34 3.80 14.95
N ALA A 200 -3.44 3.91 15.94
CA ALA A 200 -2.85 5.18 16.33
C ALA A 200 -2.03 5.79 15.17
N ALA A 201 -1.23 4.98 14.48
CA ALA A 201 -0.48 5.41 13.31
C ALA A 201 -1.40 5.88 12.17
N LEU A 202 -2.47 5.13 11.87
CA LEU A 202 -3.47 5.52 10.88
C LEU A 202 -4.14 6.86 11.23
N LEU A 203 -4.57 7.04 12.48
CA LEU A 203 -5.15 8.30 12.95
C LEU A 203 -4.18 9.47 12.75
N SER A 204 -2.89 9.27 13.07
CA SER A 204 -1.85 10.26 12.87
C SER A 204 -1.65 10.62 11.39
N ARG A 205 -1.68 9.63 10.47
CA ARG A 205 -1.59 9.90 9.02
C ARG A 205 -2.82 10.64 8.48
N ILE A 206 -4.00 10.30 8.98
CA ILE A 206 -5.24 11.02 8.67
C ILE A 206 -5.14 12.47 9.14
N ASP A 207 -4.64 12.72 10.34
CA ASP A 207 -4.45 14.08 10.85
C ASP A 207 -3.39 14.86 10.06
N ALA A 208 -2.32 14.22 9.62
CA ALA A 208 -1.33 14.83 8.72
C ALA A 208 -1.94 15.22 7.36
N LEU A 209 -2.79 14.35 6.78
CA LEU A 209 -3.52 14.66 5.55
C LEU A 209 -4.46 15.86 5.75
N ARG A 210 -5.21 15.91 6.84
CA ARG A 210 -6.09 17.04 7.18
C ARG A 210 -5.29 18.34 7.28
N TYR A 211 -4.18 18.31 8.03
CA TYR A 211 -3.29 19.44 8.19
C TYR A 211 -2.73 19.94 6.85
N GLY A 212 -2.27 19.03 5.98
CA GLY A 212 -1.78 19.37 4.64
C GLY A 212 -2.84 20.02 3.77
N LEU A 213 -4.05 19.44 3.72
CA LEU A 213 -5.18 20.00 2.99
C LEU A 213 -5.56 21.39 3.50
N GLU A 214 -5.66 21.59 4.82
CA GLU A 214 -5.99 22.89 5.41
C GLU A 214 -4.93 23.95 5.11
N THR A 215 -3.65 23.56 5.15
CA THR A 215 -2.54 24.45 4.83
C THR A 215 -2.62 24.91 3.36
N MET A 216 -2.84 23.97 2.43
CA MET A 216 -2.96 24.30 1.00
C MET A 216 -4.22 25.12 0.70
N ILE A 217 -5.36 24.81 1.33
CA ILE A 217 -6.60 25.61 1.22
C ILE A 217 -6.37 27.04 1.72
N GLY A 218 -5.70 27.22 2.86
CA GLY A 218 -5.38 28.53 3.41
C GLY A 218 -4.50 29.35 2.45
N ARG A 219 -3.45 28.72 1.92
CA ARG A 219 -2.54 29.36 0.95
C ARG A 219 -3.18 29.65 -0.40
N SER A 220 -4.19 28.89 -0.79
CA SER A 220 -4.96 29.15 -2.02
C SER A 220 -5.98 30.29 -1.87
N GLY A 221 -6.00 31.02 -0.75
CA GLY A 221 -7.05 31.98 -0.43
C GLY A 221 -8.45 31.34 -0.32
N GLY A 222 -8.51 30.03 -0.05
CA GLY A 222 -9.76 29.28 0.06
C GLY A 222 -10.41 28.87 -1.27
N ALA A 223 -9.76 29.03 -2.42
CA ALA A 223 -10.32 28.68 -3.73
C ALA A 223 -10.43 27.16 -4.04
N ARG A 224 -9.70 26.29 -3.32
CA ARG A 224 -9.65 24.83 -3.60
C ARG A 224 -10.86 24.07 -3.02
N THR A 225 -11.97 24.07 -3.74
CA THR A 225 -13.22 23.37 -3.36
C THR A 225 -13.04 21.85 -3.31
N ASP A 226 -12.25 21.29 -4.22
CA ASP A 226 -11.80 19.89 -4.25
C ASP A 226 -11.15 19.47 -2.92
N MET A 227 -10.19 20.24 -2.44
CA MET A 227 -9.51 19.97 -1.17
C MET A 227 -10.45 20.12 0.03
N LYS A 228 -11.38 21.08 0.00
CA LYS A 228 -12.40 21.23 1.07
C LYS A 228 -13.33 20.02 1.14
N GLN A 229 -13.78 19.52 -0.01
CA GLN A 229 -14.63 18.33 -0.08
C GLN A 229 -13.87 17.10 0.45
N ARG A 230 -12.62 16.91 0.01
CA ARG A 230 -11.79 15.82 0.52
C ARG A 230 -11.56 15.93 2.02
N ARG A 231 -11.24 17.12 2.54
CA ARG A 231 -11.05 17.33 3.99
C ARG A 231 -12.27 16.88 4.80
N THR A 232 -13.48 17.24 4.37
CA THR A 232 -14.72 16.79 5.02
C THR A 232 -14.87 15.26 4.98
N ALA A 233 -14.52 14.62 3.87
CA ALA A 233 -14.53 13.15 3.79
C ALA A 233 -13.51 12.53 4.77
N VAL A 234 -12.31 13.11 4.84
CA VAL A 234 -11.24 12.66 5.75
C VAL A 234 -11.62 12.88 7.23
N ASP A 235 -12.37 13.94 7.57
CA ASP A 235 -12.93 14.15 8.92
C ASP A 235 -13.83 12.98 9.34
N ASN A 236 -14.66 12.47 8.42
CA ASN A 236 -15.52 11.32 8.69
C ASN A 236 -14.69 10.05 8.96
N VAL A 237 -13.66 9.81 8.14
CA VAL A 237 -12.74 8.67 8.34
C VAL A 237 -12.01 8.79 9.67
N ARG A 238 -11.54 9.98 10.03
CA ARG A 238 -10.91 10.26 11.33
C ARG A 238 -11.83 9.88 12.48
N ASN A 239 -13.09 10.31 12.44
CA ASN A 239 -14.07 10.04 13.48
C ASN A 239 -14.36 8.53 13.60
N GLN A 240 -14.43 7.82 12.48
CA GLN A 240 -14.57 6.36 12.48
C GLN A 240 -13.37 5.67 13.13
N VAL A 241 -12.14 6.06 12.79
CA VAL A 241 -10.92 5.50 13.39
C VAL A 241 -10.83 5.82 14.88
N ALA A 242 -11.15 7.05 15.30
CA ALA A 242 -11.20 7.44 16.71
C ALA A 242 -12.25 6.63 17.50
N ALA A 243 -13.40 6.34 16.90
CA ALA A 243 -14.41 5.48 17.50
C ALA A 243 -13.91 4.03 17.67
N GLN A 244 -13.16 3.50 16.71
CA GLN A 244 -12.55 2.17 16.82
C GLN A 244 -11.52 2.10 17.96
N ILE A 245 -10.70 3.14 18.13
CA ILE A 245 -9.73 3.23 19.24
C ILE A 245 -10.48 3.28 20.59
N THR A 246 -11.54 4.09 20.67
CA THR A 246 -12.36 4.23 21.89
C THR A 246 -13.08 2.93 22.24
N ALA A 247 -13.58 2.19 21.24
CA ALA A 247 -14.17 0.87 21.44
C ALA A 247 -13.16 -0.16 22.00
N GLY A 248 -11.87 0.01 21.67
CA GLY A 248 -10.76 -0.72 22.27
C GLY A 248 -10.35 -0.27 23.68
N SER A 249 -11.14 0.61 24.32
CA SER A 249 -10.86 1.20 25.64
C SER A 249 -9.60 2.09 25.70
N ALA A 250 -9.08 2.52 24.55
CA ALA A 250 -7.98 3.48 24.46
C ALA A 250 -8.52 4.91 24.19
N THR A 251 -7.73 5.92 24.54
CA THR A 251 -8.07 7.32 24.20
C THR A 251 -7.38 7.69 22.88
N PRO A 252 -8.13 8.17 21.86
CA PRO A 252 -7.54 8.66 20.62
C PRO A 252 -6.60 9.83 20.90
N ALA A 253 -5.39 9.79 20.33
CA ALA A 253 -4.48 10.92 20.39
C ALA A 253 -5.12 12.15 19.70
N GLY A 254 -4.87 13.33 20.27
CA GLY A 254 -5.16 14.59 19.60
C GLY A 254 -4.21 14.80 18.41
N PRO A 255 -4.57 15.68 17.45
CA PRO A 255 -3.66 16.05 16.38
C PRO A 255 -2.40 16.72 16.96
N ALA A 256 -1.24 16.47 16.33
CA ALA A 256 -0.03 17.23 16.62
C ALA A 256 -0.21 18.72 16.28
N ILE A 257 0.64 19.56 16.89
CA ILE A 257 0.63 21.01 16.64
C ILE A 257 1.03 21.31 15.19
N ASP A 258 1.99 20.56 14.67
CA ASP A 258 2.51 20.64 13.32
C ASP A 258 2.80 19.25 12.74
N TYR A 259 2.80 19.20 11.41
CA TYR A 259 3.22 18.03 10.64
C TYR A 259 4.19 18.48 9.56
N GLU A 260 5.28 17.74 9.41
CA GLU A 260 6.19 17.92 8.27
C GLU A 260 5.47 17.49 6.99
N LEU A 261 5.45 18.38 5.99
CA LEU A 261 4.82 18.14 4.70
C LEU A 261 5.87 17.64 3.70
N PRO A 262 5.51 16.69 2.80
CA PRO A 262 6.44 16.08 1.84
C PRO A 262 6.93 17.00 0.71
N GLY A 263 6.78 18.31 0.84
CA GLY A 263 7.20 19.26 -0.19
C GLY A 263 7.01 20.71 0.20
N ASP A 264 7.35 21.59 -0.73
CA ASP A 264 7.20 23.02 -0.52
C ASP A 264 5.74 23.47 -0.70
N VAL A 265 5.04 23.59 0.41
CA VAL A 265 3.65 24.05 0.45
C VAL A 265 3.50 25.52 0.01
N THR A 266 4.58 26.29 -0.07
CA THR A 266 4.55 27.66 -0.58
C THR A 266 4.49 27.72 -2.11
N ASN A 267 4.82 26.62 -2.79
CA ASN A 267 4.77 26.49 -4.23
C ASN A 267 3.48 25.77 -4.68
N PRO A 268 2.52 26.46 -5.33
CA PRO A 268 1.27 25.84 -5.78
C PRO A 268 1.43 24.69 -6.77
N THR A 269 2.54 24.64 -7.52
CA THR A 269 2.78 23.54 -8.47
C THR A 269 3.13 22.22 -7.77
N SER A 270 3.50 22.26 -6.50
CA SER A 270 3.81 21.09 -5.68
C SER A 270 2.61 20.52 -4.93
N TRP A 271 1.46 21.23 -4.93
CA TRP A 271 0.33 20.87 -4.07
C TRP A 271 -0.31 19.53 -4.39
N ASP A 272 -0.45 19.18 -5.67
CA ASP A 272 -1.03 17.89 -6.04
C ASP A 272 -0.09 16.75 -5.62
N ALA A 273 1.23 16.89 -5.82
CA ALA A 273 2.20 15.90 -5.33
C ALA A 273 2.16 15.75 -3.80
N ILE A 274 2.13 16.88 -3.06
CA ILE A 274 2.00 16.87 -1.59
C ILE A 274 0.72 16.13 -1.17
N TRP A 275 -0.40 16.41 -1.83
CA TRP A 275 -1.66 15.72 -1.56
C TRP A 275 -1.54 14.23 -1.85
N GLY A 276 -1.05 13.83 -3.02
CA GLY A 276 -0.88 12.43 -3.39
C GLY A 276 -0.01 11.64 -2.41
N GLU A 277 1.07 12.23 -1.90
CA GLU A 277 1.97 11.58 -0.94
C GLU A 277 1.33 11.41 0.45
N LEU A 278 0.54 12.39 0.90
CA LEU A 278 -0.24 12.27 2.15
C LEU A 278 -1.31 11.17 2.03
N GLU A 279 -1.96 11.06 0.88
CA GLU A 279 -2.96 10.02 0.61
C GLU A 279 -2.31 8.63 0.51
N ALA A 280 -1.11 8.54 -0.07
CA ALA A 280 -0.31 7.30 -0.10
C ALA A 280 0.09 6.86 1.31
N ALA A 281 0.46 7.80 2.18
CA ALA A 281 0.77 7.49 3.58
C ALA A 281 -0.46 6.95 4.35
N VAL A 282 -1.66 7.45 4.07
CA VAL A 282 -2.91 6.91 4.63
C VAL A 282 -3.20 5.51 4.07
N LEU A 283 -3.02 5.28 2.77
CA LEU A 283 -3.17 3.97 2.15
C LEU A 283 -2.25 2.92 2.79
N SER A 284 -0.96 3.26 2.95
CA SER A 284 0.03 2.39 3.58
C SER A 284 -0.33 2.06 5.04
N ALA A 285 -0.92 3.01 5.77
CA ALA A 285 -1.41 2.80 7.12
C ALA A 285 -2.61 1.85 7.17
N TRP A 286 -3.53 1.92 6.20
CA TRP A 286 -4.62 0.94 6.06
C TRP A 286 -4.12 -0.47 5.78
N VAL A 287 -3.15 -0.62 4.87
CA VAL A 287 -2.50 -1.91 4.56
C VAL A 287 -1.85 -2.49 5.83
N SER A 288 -1.14 -1.67 6.59
CA SER A 288 -0.53 -2.08 7.86
C SER A 288 -1.57 -2.48 8.91
N LEU A 289 -2.69 -1.76 9.00
CA LEU A 289 -3.79 -2.08 9.92
C LEU A 289 -4.50 -3.39 9.55
N ALA A 290 -4.70 -3.66 8.26
CA ALA A 290 -5.27 -4.92 7.78
C ALA A 290 -4.39 -6.11 8.21
N ALA A 291 -3.07 -5.95 8.10
CA ALA A 291 -2.10 -6.97 8.50
C ALA A 291 -2.00 -7.19 10.02
N ALA A 292 -2.24 -6.15 10.81
CA ALA A 292 -2.19 -6.20 12.28
C ALA A 292 -3.52 -6.65 12.92
N SER A 293 -4.63 -6.55 12.18
CA SER A 293 -5.96 -6.96 12.66
C SER A 293 -6.11 -8.47 12.62
N ASP A 294 -6.87 -9.05 13.54
CA ASP A 294 -7.07 -10.50 13.63
C ASP A 294 -7.75 -11.10 12.40
N ALA A 295 -7.47 -12.37 12.14
CA ALA A 295 -8.10 -13.15 11.07
C ALA A 295 -9.62 -13.16 11.23
N ASP A 296 -10.32 -13.01 10.11
CA ASP A 296 -11.78 -12.97 10.00
C ASP A 296 -12.49 -11.96 10.94
N SER A 297 -11.79 -10.92 11.37
CA SER A 297 -12.33 -9.89 12.25
C SER A 297 -12.99 -8.73 11.49
N ASP A 298 -13.93 -8.04 12.15
CA ASP A 298 -14.50 -6.79 11.64
C ASP A 298 -13.43 -5.70 11.48
N GLY A 299 -12.39 -5.72 12.30
CA GLY A 299 -11.23 -4.84 12.17
C GLY A 299 -10.51 -5.03 10.84
N ARG A 300 -10.30 -6.29 10.42
CA ARG A 300 -9.68 -6.60 9.13
C ARG A 300 -10.58 -6.19 7.96
N ARG A 301 -11.88 -6.51 8.00
CA ARG A 301 -12.84 -6.07 6.97
C ARG A 301 -12.88 -4.55 6.83
N SER A 302 -12.91 -3.84 7.96
CA SER A 302 -12.90 -2.37 7.98
C SER A 302 -11.63 -1.79 7.37
N ALA A 303 -10.46 -2.38 7.68
CA ALA A 303 -9.20 -1.93 7.10
C ALA A 303 -9.14 -2.18 5.58
N MET A 304 -9.65 -3.31 5.11
CA MET A 304 -9.74 -3.62 3.68
C MET A 304 -10.68 -2.66 2.95
N ALA A 305 -11.83 -2.32 3.53
CA ALA A 305 -12.71 -1.29 2.96
C ALA A 305 -12.02 0.09 2.90
N GLY A 306 -11.15 0.40 3.87
CA GLY A 306 -10.28 1.57 3.84
C GLY A 306 -9.29 1.55 2.66
N ILE A 307 -8.67 0.40 2.39
CA ILE A 307 -7.80 0.20 1.20
C ILE A 307 -8.60 0.47 -0.08
N ASP A 308 -9.78 -0.15 -0.22
CA ASP A 308 -10.61 -0.04 -1.42
C ASP A 308 -10.99 1.41 -1.71
N ALA A 309 -11.38 2.16 -0.68
CA ALA A 309 -11.76 3.57 -0.80
C ALA A 309 -10.58 4.52 -1.09
N GLN A 310 -9.36 4.11 -0.77
CA GLN A 310 -8.18 4.96 -0.77
C GLN A 310 -7.23 4.69 -1.95
N CYS A 311 -7.25 3.49 -2.52
CA CYS A 311 -6.23 2.97 -3.43
C CYS A 311 -6.04 3.78 -4.73
N LEU A 312 -7.06 4.49 -5.22
CA LEU A 312 -6.97 5.31 -6.43
C LEU A 312 -6.51 6.75 -6.19
N VAL A 313 -6.68 7.26 -4.96
CA VAL A 313 -6.51 8.69 -4.68
C VAL A 313 -5.06 9.16 -4.92
N PRO A 314 -4.00 8.45 -4.51
CA PRO A 314 -2.63 8.87 -4.78
C PRO A 314 -2.35 9.06 -6.29
N GLY A 315 -2.81 8.10 -7.11
CA GLY A 315 -2.61 8.11 -8.57
C GLY A 315 -3.31 9.27 -9.28
N GLN A 316 -4.45 9.72 -8.76
CA GLN A 316 -5.16 10.91 -9.27
C GLN A 316 -4.38 12.21 -9.03
N HIS A 317 -3.46 12.20 -8.07
CA HIS A 317 -2.62 13.33 -7.68
C HIS A 317 -1.16 13.15 -8.09
N GLY A 318 -0.89 12.28 -9.08
CA GLY A 318 0.44 12.14 -9.68
C GLY A 318 1.37 11.17 -8.96
N VAL A 319 0.93 10.51 -7.88
CA VAL A 319 1.76 9.57 -7.11
C VAL A 319 1.46 8.14 -7.53
N GLY A 320 2.46 7.48 -8.13
CA GLY A 320 2.36 6.08 -8.51
C GLY A 320 2.27 5.16 -7.30
N LEU A 321 1.49 4.09 -7.42
CA LEU A 321 1.39 3.09 -6.36
C LEU A 321 2.75 2.38 -6.19
N ALA A 322 3.30 2.40 -4.98
CA ALA A 322 4.55 1.72 -4.69
C ALA A 322 4.32 0.19 -4.66
N TRP A 323 5.25 -0.58 -5.20
CA TRP A 323 5.27 -2.05 -5.09
C TRP A 323 6.53 -2.54 -4.36
N TRP A 324 6.46 -3.74 -3.77
CA TRP A 324 7.41 -4.17 -2.73
C TRP A 324 8.76 -4.68 -3.29
N PRO A 325 9.92 -4.49 -2.60
CA PRO A 325 10.11 -4.48 -1.15
C PRO A 325 10.43 -3.08 -0.55
N GLY A 326 9.79 -2.73 0.57
CA GLY A 326 9.37 -1.37 1.01
C GLY A 326 8.00 -1.37 1.74
N TRP A 327 6.91 -0.98 1.05
CA TRP A 327 5.56 -1.58 0.75
C TRP A 327 4.70 -0.50 0.10
N VAL A 328 3.43 -0.81 -0.19
CA VAL A 328 2.45 0.04 -0.89
C VAL A 328 2.26 1.41 -0.24
#